data_AF-A0A7M4A6P9-F1
#
_entry.id   AF-A0A7M4A6P9-F1
#
_cell.length_a   1.000
_cell.length_b   1.000
_cell.length_c   1.000
_cell.angle_alpha   90.00
_cell.angle_beta   90.00
_cell.angle_gamma   90.00
#
_symmetry.space_group_name_H-M   'P 1'
#
loop_
_entity.id
_entity.type
_entity.pdbx_description
1 polymer ?
#
loop_
_entity_poly.entity_id
_entity_poly.type
_entity_poly.pdbx_seq_one_letter_code
_entity_poly.pdbx_strand_id
1 'polypeptide(L)'
;MIAGSMSGCLSMGEDSKEISEDDLTPLRINHIQVKGTHNSYHLEPLGPTLRAYEYSHQPLDVQAEEQGVRQFEIDVWWDARGQLYVYHNQYDLRTTCVTFEECLNSLLNWSNENPEHVPFMIWIEPKEWMEQSTDNTAIVELQNLLDSIEQEIIEFWPRNKTITPDDVRKDSETLSQAIMENGWPL
;
A
#
# COMPACT_ATOMS: atom_id res chain seq x y z
N MET A 1 -9.99 3.24 63.77
CA MET A 1 -9.10 2.21 63.20
C MET A 1 -8.57 2.71 61.87
N ILE A 2 -7.25 2.73 61.78
CA ILE A 2 -6.35 2.89 60.62
C ILE A 2 -6.63 4.09 59.70
N ALA A 3 -5.90 5.17 59.99
CA ALA A 3 -5.52 6.18 59.03
C ALA A 3 -4.58 5.57 57.98
N GLY A 4 -4.91 5.72 56.71
CA GLY A 4 -4.00 5.43 55.59
C GLY A 4 -3.30 6.73 55.17
N SER A 5 -2.03 6.86 55.56
CA SER A 5 -1.12 7.84 54.97
C SER A 5 -0.72 7.34 53.58
N MET A 6 -1.09 8.08 52.54
CA MET A 6 -0.43 8.01 51.25
C MET A 6 0.19 9.38 51.00
N SER A 7 1.40 9.54 51.54
CA SER A 7 2.34 10.56 51.14
C SER A 7 2.73 10.29 49.68
N GLY A 8 1.98 10.85 48.74
CA GLY A 8 2.36 10.91 47.32
C GLY A 8 3.11 12.21 47.06
N CYS A 9 4.29 12.11 46.47
CA CYS A 9 5.21 13.22 46.18
C CYS A 9 4.51 14.44 45.57
N LEU A 10 4.58 15.57 46.28
CA LEU A 10 4.48 16.89 45.65
C LEU A 10 5.74 17.08 44.81
N SER A 11 5.67 16.75 43.52
CA SER A 11 6.59 17.34 42.54
C SER A 11 6.18 18.80 42.38
N MET A 12 6.82 19.68 43.14
CA MET A 12 6.81 21.11 42.86
C MET A 12 7.78 21.35 41.69
N GLY A 13 7.23 21.72 40.54
CA GLY A 13 7.99 22.26 39.41
C GLY A 13 8.20 21.28 38.26
N GLU A 14 7.15 21.00 37.51
CA GLU A 14 7.29 20.88 36.06
C GLU A 14 6.47 22.01 35.46
N ASP A 15 7.14 22.95 34.78
CA ASP A 15 6.49 23.87 33.87
C ASP A 15 5.71 23.02 32.86
N SER A 16 4.41 22.84 33.08
CA SER A 16 3.51 22.30 32.08
C SER A 16 3.41 23.34 30.98
N LYS A 17 4.36 23.35 30.06
CA LYS A 17 4.19 24.01 28.77
C LYS A 17 2.98 23.35 28.13
N GLU A 18 1.86 24.07 28.07
CA GLU A 18 0.77 23.72 27.17
C GLU A 18 1.38 23.64 25.77
N ILE A 19 1.41 22.43 25.20
CA ILE A 19 1.82 22.22 23.82
C ILE A 19 0.74 22.88 22.96
N SER A 20 1.09 23.97 22.30
CA SER A 20 0.19 24.61 21.35
C SER A 20 0.13 23.80 20.05
N GLU A 21 -0.92 23.93 19.25
CA GLU A 21 -0.98 23.28 17.92
C GLU A 21 0.21 23.69 17.03
N ASP A 22 0.75 24.90 17.22
CA ASP A 22 1.94 25.41 16.54
C ASP A 22 3.25 24.69 16.95
N ASP A 23 3.26 24.01 18.10
CA ASP A 23 4.40 23.22 18.58
C ASP A 23 4.38 21.77 18.06
N LEU A 24 3.28 21.33 17.43
CA LEU A 24 3.16 19.96 16.92
C LEU A 24 3.82 19.85 15.55
N THR A 25 4.85 19.00 15.45
CA THR A 25 5.41 18.62 14.16
C THR A 25 4.32 17.95 13.31
N PRO A 26 4.04 18.40 12.08
CA PRO A 26 3.07 17.75 11.22
C PRO A 26 3.42 16.27 11.01
N LEU A 27 2.42 15.39 11.09
CA LEU A 27 2.57 13.98 10.73
C LEU A 27 2.94 13.90 9.23
N ARG A 28 3.77 12.94 8.85
CA ARG A 28 4.18 12.72 7.45
C ARG A 28 4.11 11.24 7.15
N ILE A 29 3.98 10.85 5.89
CA ILE A 29 3.86 9.44 5.49
C ILE A 29 4.99 8.58 6.07
N ASN A 30 6.24 9.09 6.07
CA ASN A 30 7.39 8.37 6.61
C ASN A 30 7.42 8.25 8.15
N HIS A 31 6.49 8.91 8.86
CA HIS A 31 6.30 8.77 10.31
C HIS A 31 5.27 7.68 10.67
N ILE A 32 4.54 7.16 9.67
CA ILE A 32 3.45 6.21 9.88
C ILE A 32 3.99 4.79 9.68
N GLN A 33 3.68 3.90 10.63
CA GLN A 33 3.86 2.47 10.46
C GLN A 33 2.49 1.83 10.18
N VAL A 34 2.43 1.01 9.13
CA VAL A 34 1.19 0.32 8.73
C VAL A 34 1.35 -1.19 8.76
N LYS A 35 0.24 -1.89 8.96
CA LYS A 35 0.14 -3.33 8.73
C LYS A 35 -0.04 -3.58 7.24
N GLY A 36 0.80 -4.47 6.70
CA GLY A 36 0.69 -4.97 5.33
C GLY A 36 0.36 -6.45 5.25
N THR A 37 -0.21 -6.86 4.12
CA THR A 37 -0.37 -8.28 3.76
C THR A 37 0.43 -8.59 2.50
N HIS A 38 1.00 -9.80 2.45
CA HIS A 38 1.76 -10.32 1.31
C HIS A 38 0.83 -11.13 0.41
N ASN A 39 0.91 -10.93 -0.91
CA ASN A 39 -0.05 -11.41 -1.90
C ASN A 39 -1.51 -11.17 -1.46
N SER A 40 -1.89 -9.92 -1.19
CA SER A 40 -3.14 -9.56 -0.51
C SER A 40 -4.40 -10.12 -1.16
N TYR A 41 -4.34 -10.45 -2.46
CA TYR A 41 -5.45 -10.99 -3.23
C TYR A 41 -5.64 -12.52 -3.08
N HIS A 42 -4.66 -13.24 -2.51
CA HIS A 42 -4.54 -14.70 -2.61
C HIS A 42 -5.67 -15.49 -1.94
N LEU A 43 -6.12 -16.54 -2.63
CA LEU A 43 -7.01 -17.58 -2.09
C LEU A 43 -6.33 -18.95 -2.24
N GLU A 44 -6.50 -19.79 -1.24
CA GLU A 44 -5.95 -21.15 -1.22
C GLU A 44 -6.40 -21.94 -2.46
N PRO A 45 -5.50 -22.63 -3.18
CA PRO A 45 -5.85 -23.48 -4.32
C PRO A 45 -6.91 -24.55 -4.01
N LEU A 46 -7.61 -25.01 -5.05
CA LEU A 46 -8.52 -26.15 -4.91
C LEU A 46 -7.72 -27.46 -4.99
N GLY A 47 -7.75 -28.25 -3.92
CA GLY A 47 -7.12 -29.57 -3.88
C GLY A 47 -5.69 -29.54 -3.32
N PRO A 48 -4.93 -30.65 -3.46
CA PRO A 48 -3.59 -30.76 -2.89
C PRO A 48 -2.65 -29.69 -3.47
N THR A 49 -1.99 -28.95 -2.58
CA THR A 49 -1.06 -27.88 -2.94
C THR A 49 0.20 -27.92 -2.06
N LEU A 50 1.13 -26.99 -2.27
CA LEU A 50 2.26 -26.79 -1.37
C LEU A 50 1.78 -26.08 -0.10
N ARG A 51 2.33 -26.45 1.06
CA ARG A 51 2.03 -25.78 2.35
C ARG A 51 2.15 -24.25 2.28
N ALA A 52 3.06 -23.74 1.43
CA ALA A 52 3.22 -22.30 1.23
C ALA A 52 1.99 -21.61 0.61
N TYR A 53 1.13 -22.35 -0.10
CA TYR A 53 -0.09 -21.85 -0.74
C TYR A 53 -1.36 -22.18 0.09
N GLU A 54 -1.22 -22.85 1.23
CA GLU A 54 -2.33 -23.25 2.11
C GLU A 54 -2.78 -22.08 3.01
N TYR A 55 -3.20 -20.97 2.41
CA TYR A 55 -3.79 -19.82 3.12
C TYR A 55 -4.72 -19.02 2.22
N SER A 56 -5.62 -18.24 2.82
CA SER A 56 -6.47 -17.30 2.08
C SER A 56 -6.49 -15.97 2.82
N HIS A 57 -6.48 -14.87 2.08
CA HIS A 57 -6.84 -13.57 2.61
C HIS A 57 -8.34 -13.32 2.45
N GLN A 58 -8.85 -12.37 3.24
CA GLN A 58 -10.17 -11.79 2.97
C GLN A 58 -10.10 -10.86 1.75
N PRO A 59 -11.23 -10.48 1.13
CA PRO A 59 -11.26 -9.42 0.13
C PRO A 59 -10.54 -8.13 0.60
N LEU A 60 -10.01 -7.34 -0.34
CA LEU A 60 -9.12 -6.21 -0.03
C LEU A 60 -9.79 -5.14 0.84
N ASP A 61 -11.07 -4.85 0.58
CA ASP A 61 -11.91 -3.96 1.38
C ASP A 61 -12.12 -4.49 2.81
N VAL A 62 -12.35 -5.79 2.99
CA VAL A 62 -12.47 -6.42 4.31
C VAL A 62 -11.14 -6.38 5.07
N GLN A 63 -10.02 -6.59 4.38
CA GLN A 63 -8.69 -6.39 4.98
C GLN A 63 -8.48 -4.94 5.45
N ALA A 64 -8.94 -3.96 4.67
CA ALA A 64 -8.86 -2.54 5.03
C ALA A 64 -9.76 -2.21 6.23
N GLU A 65 -11.02 -2.64 6.20
CA GLU A 65 -12.05 -2.33 7.19
C GLU A 65 -11.81 -3.08 8.51
N GLU A 66 -11.82 -4.40 8.46
CA GLU A 66 -11.89 -5.24 9.66
C GLU A 66 -10.50 -5.57 10.22
N GLN A 67 -9.48 -5.60 9.37
CA GLN A 67 -8.14 -6.06 9.75
C GLN A 67 -7.11 -4.94 9.87
N GLY A 68 -7.50 -3.69 9.58
CA GLY A 68 -6.65 -2.50 9.68
C GLY A 68 -5.45 -2.50 8.73
N VAL A 69 -5.54 -3.21 7.60
CA VAL A 69 -4.47 -3.25 6.60
C VAL A 69 -4.43 -1.93 5.83
N ARG A 70 -3.23 -1.36 5.64
CA ARG A 70 -3.02 -0.16 4.83
C ARG A 70 -1.88 -0.32 3.81
N GLN A 71 -1.23 -1.49 3.79
CA GLN A 71 -0.30 -1.87 2.73
C GLN A 71 -0.77 -3.18 2.06
N PHE A 72 -0.88 -3.16 0.74
CA PHE A 72 -1.38 -4.29 -0.05
C PHE A 72 -0.39 -4.66 -1.13
N GLU A 73 -0.24 -5.94 -1.41
CA GLU A 73 0.59 -6.45 -2.49
C GLU A 73 -0.30 -7.11 -3.56
N ILE A 74 -0.09 -6.72 -4.81
CA ILE A 74 -0.84 -7.17 -5.97
C ILE A 74 0.14 -7.64 -7.05
N ASP A 75 0.08 -8.93 -7.35
CA ASP A 75 0.86 -9.54 -8.42
C ASP A 75 0.10 -9.34 -9.74
N VAL A 76 0.73 -8.68 -10.71
CA VAL A 76 0.07 -8.30 -11.95
C VAL A 76 0.70 -9.01 -13.13
N TRP A 77 -0.12 -9.80 -13.82
CA TRP A 77 0.22 -10.49 -15.05
C TRP A 77 -0.46 -9.81 -16.23
N TRP A 78 0.19 -9.77 -17.39
CA TRP A 78 -0.44 -9.34 -18.64
C TRP A 78 -0.77 -10.53 -19.54
N ASP A 79 -1.82 -10.36 -20.33
CA ASP A 79 -2.08 -11.21 -21.49
C ASP A 79 -1.72 -10.50 -22.80
N ALA A 80 -1.57 -11.27 -23.89
CA ALA A 80 -1.25 -10.74 -25.21
C ALA A 80 -2.36 -9.84 -25.81
N ARG A 81 -3.51 -9.70 -25.14
CA ARG A 81 -4.63 -8.84 -25.53
C ARG A 81 -4.65 -7.53 -24.74
N GLY A 82 -3.70 -7.33 -23.82
CA GLY A 82 -3.54 -6.10 -23.04
C GLY A 82 -4.35 -6.05 -21.75
N GLN A 83 -4.98 -7.15 -21.33
CA GLN A 83 -5.66 -7.19 -20.03
C GLN A 83 -4.68 -7.55 -18.92
N LEU A 84 -4.78 -6.85 -17.79
CA LEU A 84 -4.04 -7.17 -16.57
C LEU A 84 -4.86 -8.06 -15.62
N TYR A 85 -4.26 -9.16 -15.20
CA TYR A 85 -4.82 -10.17 -14.31
C TYR A 85 -4.03 -10.27 -13.02
N VAL A 86 -4.71 -10.67 -11.95
CA VAL A 86 -4.11 -10.78 -10.63
C VAL A 86 -4.16 -12.23 -10.14
N TYR A 87 -2.98 -12.82 -9.96
CA TYR A 87 -2.79 -14.15 -9.37
C TYR A 87 -1.32 -14.38 -9.01
N HIS A 88 -1.03 -15.43 -8.23
CA HIS A 88 0.31 -15.63 -7.70
C HIS A 88 1.27 -16.25 -8.71
N ASN A 89 0.89 -17.36 -9.32
CA ASN A 89 1.63 -17.96 -10.43
C ASN A 89 0.76 -18.98 -11.18
N GLN A 90 1.31 -19.58 -12.23
CA GLN A 90 0.66 -20.56 -13.11
C GLN A 90 0.14 -21.84 -12.41
N TYR A 91 0.51 -22.11 -11.16
CA TYR A 91 -0.01 -23.21 -10.35
C TYR A 91 -0.90 -22.75 -9.18
N ASP A 92 -1.03 -21.43 -9.00
CA ASP A 92 -1.69 -20.78 -7.88
C ASP A 92 -2.46 -19.55 -8.37
N LEU A 93 -3.62 -19.83 -8.96
CA LEU A 93 -4.39 -18.88 -9.78
C LEU A 93 -5.53 -18.20 -9.01
N ARG A 94 -5.85 -18.65 -7.79
CA ARG A 94 -7.06 -18.21 -7.11
C ARG A 94 -6.84 -16.86 -6.43
N THR A 95 -7.77 -15.96 -6.67
CA THR A 95 -7.72 -14.57 -6.24
C THR A 95 -9.09 -14.08 -5.78
N THR A 96 -9.11 -13.08 -4.91
CA THR A 96 -10.31 -12.36 -4.48
C THR A 96 -10.77 -11.30 -5.49
N CYS A 97 -9.90 -10.86 -6.40
CA CYS A 97 -10.17 -9.93 -7.50
C CYS A 97 -9.39 -10.37 -8.75
N VAL A 98 -10.07 -10.56 -9.87
CA VAL A 98 -9.52 -11.25 -11.04
C VAL A 98 -8.69 -10.33 -11.92
N THR A 99 -9.16 -9.10 -12.12
CA THR A 99 -8.46 -8.07 -12.90
C THR A 99 -7.80 -7.04 -11.99
N PHE A 100 -6.80 -6.35 -12.52
CA PHE A 100 -6.15 -5.27 -11.78
C PHE A 100 -7.14 -4.13 -11.48
N GLU A 101 -7.98 -3.75 -12.44
CA GLU A 101 -9.15 -2.88 -12.26
C GLU A 101 -10.02 -3.28 -11.07
N GLU A 102 -10.43 -4.55 -10.96
CA GLU A 102 -11.29 -5.02 -9.86
C GLU A 102 -10.62 -4.82 -8.50
N CYS A 103 -9.32 -5.11 -8.40
CA CYS A 103 -8.55 -4.92 -7.17
C CYS A 103 -8.45 -3.43 -6.79
N LEU A 104 -8.16 -2.56 -7.76
CA LEU A 104 -8.10 -1.11 -7.56
C LEU A 104 -9.46 -0.56 -7.12
N ASN A 105 -10.55 -0.96 -7.79
CA ASN A 105 -11.90 -0.51 -7.47
C ASN A 105 -12.34 -0.95 -6.07
N SER A 106 -11.96 -2.15 -5.61
CA SER A 106 -12.24 -2.61 -4.24
C SER A 106 -11.64 -1.66 -3.19
N LEU A 107 -10.36 -1.30 -3.32
CA LEU A 107 -9.68 -0.37 -2.43
C LEU A 107 -10.18 1.07 -2.57
N LEU A 108 -10.45 1.52 -3.80
CA LEU A 108 -10.94 2.87 -4.07
C LEU A 108 -12.33 3.10 -3.47
N ASN A 109 -13.23 2.11 -3.58
CA ASN A 109 -14.55 2.18 -2.98
C ASN A 109 -14.46 2.33 -1.46
N TRP A 110 -13.67 1.49 -0.81
CA TRP A 110 -13.42 1.61 0.62
C TRP A 110 -12.79 2.97 0.98
N SER A 111 -11.84 3.46 0.17
CA SER A 111 -11.21 4.77 0.35
C SER A 111 -12.20 5.93 0.25
N ASN A 112 -13.21 5.83 -0.63
CA ASN A 112 -14.26 6.84 -0.78
C ASN A 112 -15.17 6.88 0.44
N GLU A 113 -15.41 5.74 1.09
CA GLU A 113 -16.20 5.62 2.31
C GLU A 113 -15.44 6.06 3.57
N ASN A 114 -14.10 6.10 3.50
CA ASN A 114 -13.22 6.39 4.64
C ASN A 114 -12.27 7.57 4.39
N PRO A 115 -12.76 8.80 4.11
CA PRO A 115 -11.94 9.90 3.59
C PRO A 115 -10.78 10.37 4.50
N GLU A 116 -10.80 10.01 5.79
CA GLU A 116 -9.74 10.37 6.76
C GLU A 116 -8.70 9.25 6.97
N HIS A 117 -8.76 8.16 6.18
CA HIS A 117 -7.79 7.08 6.29
C HIS A 117 -6.37 7.56 5.90
N VAL A 118 -5.34 7.04 6.56
CA VAL A 118 -3.95 7.23 6.15
C VAL A 118 -3.70 6.67 4.75
N PRO A 119 -2.78 7.21 3.94
CA PRO A 119 -2.53 6.75 2.59
C PRO A 119 -2.32 5.23 2.50
N PHE A 120 -2.89 4.61 1.47
CA PHE A 120 -2.58 3.23 1.13
C PHE A 120 -1.21 3.14 0.48
N MET A 121 -0.45 2.11 0.84
CA MET A 121 0.73 1.69 0.11
C MET A 121 0.40 0.43 -0.70
N ILE A 122 0.16 0.58 -1.99
CA ILE A 122 -0.13 -0.55 -2.88
C ILE A 122 1.16 -0.93 -3.60
N TRP A 123 1.72 -2.08 -3.26
CA TRP A 123 2.84 -2.69 -3.96
C TRP A 123 2.31 -3.48 -5.14
N ILE A 124 2.75 -3.09 -6.32
CA ILE A 124 2.43 -3.78 -7.56
C ILE A 124 3.68 -4.55 -7.94
N GLU A 125 3.58 -5.87 -8.04
CA GLU A 125 4.65 -6.72 -8.52
C GLU A 125 4.31 -7.17 -9.96
N PRO A 126 4.93 -6.57 -10.99
CA PRO A 126 4.76 -7.03 -12.36
C PRO A 126 5.38 -8.42 -12.49
N LYS A 127 4.58 -9.41 -12.89
CA LYS A 127 5.01 -10.79 -13.10
C LYS A 127 5.23 -11.06 -14.58
N GLU A 128 6.20 -11.92 -14.85
CA GLU A 128 6.60 -12.29 -16.20
C GLU A 128 6.48 -13.80 -16.40
N TRP A 129 6.14 -14.20 -17.63
CA TRP A 129 6.12 -15.62 -18.02
C TRP A 129 7.52 -16.19 -18.24
N MET A 130 8.53 -15.33 -18.42
CA MET A 130 9.90 -15.74 -18.73
C MET A 130 10.84 -15.41 -17.58
N GLU A 131 10.99 -16.34 -16.63
CA GLU A 131 12.16 -16.31 -15.76
C GLU A 131 13.43 -16.41 -16.63
N GLN A 132 14.25 -15.34 -16.62
CA GLN A 132 15.64 -15.35 -17.09
C GLN A 132 15.87 -15.34 -18.61
N SER A 133 15.43 -14.29 -19.31
CA SER A 133 16.18 -13.89 -20.51
C SER A 133 16.77 -12.49 -20.33
N THR A 134 18.10 -12.38 -20.40
CA THR A 134 18.81 -11.08 -20.51
C THR A 134 18.70 -10.51 -21.93
N ASP A 135 17.67 -10.93 -22.67
CA ASP A 135 17.48 -10.58 -24.06
C ASP A 135 16.68 -9.28 -24.14
N ASN A 136 16.93 -8.49 -25.18
CA ASN A 136 16.31 -7.17 -25.36
C ASN A 136 14.78 -7.27 -25.43
N THR A 137 14.24 -8.43 -25.81
CA THR A 137 12.81 -8.72 -25.87
C THR A 137 12.14 -8.66 -24.49
N ALA A 138 12.75 -9.22 -23.45
CA ALA A 138 12.18 -9.20 -22.10
C ALA A 138 12.13 -7.77 -21.53
N ILE A 139 13.13 -6.94 -21.84
CA ILE A 139 13.14 -5.52 -21.43
C ILE A 139 11.98 -4.75 -22.09
N VAL A 140 11.73 -4.99 -23.38
CA VAL A 140 10.62 -4.34 -24.10
C VAL A 140 9.26 -4.82 -23.58
N GLU A 141 9.12 -6.12 -23.29
CA GLU A 141 7.90 -6.67 -22.69
C GLU A 141 7.64 -6.09 -21.29
N LEU A 142 8.66 -5.98 -20.45
CA LEU A 142 8.53 -5.34 -19.13
C LEU A 142 8.15 -3.85 -19.26
N GLN A 143 8.76 -3.11 -20.20
CA GLN A 143 8.37 -1.72 -20.45
C GLN A 143 6.90 -1.60 -20.85
N ASN A 144 6.43 -2.44 -21.78
CA ASN A 144 5.02 -2.45 -22.19
C ASN A 144 4.08 -2.83 -21.03
N LEU A 145 4.49 -3.75 -20.17
CA LEU A 145 3.73 -4.14 -18.97
C LEU A 145 3.64 -2.97 -17.98
N LEU A 146 4.75 -2.28 -17.70
CA LEU A 146 4.77 -1.11 -16.83
C LEU A 146 3.90 0.03 -17.40
N ASP A 147 3.98 0.28 -18.70
CA ASP A 147 3.13 1.26 -19.39
C ASP A 147 1.65 0.89 -19.26
N SER A 148 1.32 -0.39 -19.42
CA SER A 148 -0.07 -0.88 -19.29
C SER A 148 -0.59 -0.72 -17.86
N ILE A 149 0.24 -1.04 -16.86
CA ILE A 149 -0.07 -0.82 -15.43
C ILE A 149 -0.32 0.66 -15.17
N GLU A 150 0.55 1.55 -15.66
CA GLU A 150 0.40 3.00 -15.48
C GLU A 150 -0.90 3.52 -16.13
N GLN A 151 -1.22 3.07 -17.35
CA GLN A 151 -2.48 3.45 -18.01
C GLN A 151 -3.71 2.99 -17.21
N GLU A 152 -3.71 1.75 -16.72
CA GLU A 152 -4.84 1.22 -15.96
C GLU A 152 -5.02 1.96 -14.61
N ILE A 153 -3.91 2.34 -13.94
CA ILE A 153 -3.96 3.21 -12.76
C ILE A 153 -4.56 4.57 -13.10
N ILE A 154 -4.15 5.20 -14.21
CA ILE A 154 -4.68 6.51 -14.62
C ILE A 154 -6.17 6.43 -14.97
N GLU A 155 -6.61 5.33 -15.57
CA GLU A 155 -7.99 5.11 -15.97
C GLU A 155 -8.92 4.90 -14.76
N PHE A 156 -8.49 4.09 -13.79
CA PHE A 156 -9.36 3.64 -12.69
C PHE A 156 -9.08 4.29 -11.34
N TRP A 157 -7.91 4.90 -11.12
CA TRP A 157 -7.58 5.58 -9.87
C TRP A 157 -7.52 7.11 -10.05
N PRO A 158 -8.34 7.88 -9.31
CA PRO A 158 -8.47 9.29 -9.57
C PRO A 158 -7.22 10.06 -9.11
N ARG A 159 -6.75 10.98 -9.97
CA ARG A 159 -5.49 11.72 -9.75
C ARG A 159 -5.41 12.48 -8.44
N ASN A 160 -6.55 12.96 -7.91
CA ASN A 160 -6.63 13.66 -6.62
C ASN A 160 -6.51 12.73 -5.40
N LYS A 161 -6.47 11.41 -5.61
CA LYS A 161 -6.19 10.38 -4.59
C LYS A 161 -4.86 9.67 -4.84
N THR A 162 -3.99 10.24 -5.66
CA THR A 162 -2.67 9.68 -5.99
C THR A 162 -1.57 10.63 -5.56
N ILE A 163 -0.54 10.09 -4.94
CA ILE A 163 0.72 10.79 -4.68
C ILE A 163 1.76 10.22 -5.63
N THR A 164 2.24 11.03 -6.57
CA THR A 164 3.28 10.62 -7.52
C THR A 164 4.67 11.13 -7.10
N PRO A 165 5.77 10.57 -7.64
CA PRO A 165 7.10 11.14 -7.45
C PRO A 165 7.20 12.61 -7.86
N ASP A 166 6.45 13.02 -8.89
CA ASP A 166 6.42 14.42 -9.35
C ASP A 166 5.69 15.35 -8.38
N ASP A 167 4.66 14.88 -7.68
CA ASP A 167 4.01 15.64 -6.61
C ASP A 167 4.96 15.98 -5.46
N VAL A 168 5.87 15.04 -5.17
CA VAL A 168 6.88 15.19 -4.12
C VAL A 168 8.06 16.03 -4.61
N ARG A 169 8.52 15.83 -5.83
CA ARG A 169 9.66 16.55 -6.42
C ARG A 169 9.37 18.02 -6.69
N LYS A 170 8.18 18.36 -7.21
CA LYS A 170 7.82 19.73 -7.63
C LYS A 170 8.91 20.35 -8.51
N ASP A 171 9.43 21.51 -8.12
CA ASP A 171 10.45 22.27 -8.85
C ASP A 171 11.90 21.91 -8.45
N SER A 172 12.10 20.98 -7.51
CA SER A 172 13.45 20.54 -7.11
C SER A 172 14.12 19.73 -8.22
N GLU A 173 15.45 19.79 -8.30
CA GLU A 173 16.22 19.08 -9.34
C GLU A 173 16.07 17.56 -9.21
N THR A 174 16.01 17.05 -7.97
CA THR A 174 15.84 15.63 -7.68
C THR A 174 14.82 15.39 -6.57
N LEU A 175 14.21 14.21 -6.56
CA LEU A 175 13.31 13.77 -5.49
C LEU A 175 14.02 13.75 -4.13
N SER A 176 15.29 13.31 -4.10
CA SER A 176 16.11 13.28 -2.88
C SER A 176 16.29 14.68 -2.30
N GLN A 177 16.61 15.66 -3.15
CA GLN A 177 16.70 17.06 -2.73
C GLN A 177 15.36 17.56 -2.17
N ALA A 178 14.25 17.31 -2.87
CA ALA A 178 12.93 17.72 -2.41
C ALA A 178 12.59 17.18 -1.01
N ILE A 179 12.89 15.90 -0.75
CA ILE A 179 12.65 15.26 0.54
C ILE A 179 13.58 15.82 1.63
N MET A 180 14.85 16.06 1.34
CA MET A 180 15.80 16.60 2.32
C MET A 180 15.48 18.04 2.72
N GLU A 181 14.94 18.85 1.79
CA GLU A 181 14.60 20.25 2.03
C GLU A 181 13.19 20.43 2.61
N ASN A 182 12.20 19.69 2.10
CA ASN A 182 10.79 19.91 2.41
C ASN A 182 10.16 18.78 3.26
N GLY A 183 10.83 17.64 3.38
CA GLY A 183 10.32 16.40 3.99
C GLY A 183 9.30 15.67 3.12
N TRP A 184 8.84 14.51 3.59
CA TRP A 184 7.79 13.73 2.93
C TRP A 184 6.41 14.40 3.01
N PRO A 185 5.49 14.12 2.05
CA PRO A 185 4.11 14.58 2.13
C PRO A 185 3.33 13.96 3.31
N LEU A 186 2.11 14.48 3.53
CA LEU A 186 1.14 14.02 4.54
C LEU A 186 0.44 12.73 4.11
#